data_AF-V9EIC5-F1
#
_entry.id   AF-V9EIC5-F1
#
_cell.length_a   1.000
_cell.length_b   1.000
_cell.length_c   1.000
_cell.angle_alpha   90.00
_cell.angle_beta   90.00
_cell.angle_gamma   90.00
#
_symmetry.space_group_name_H-M   'P 1'
#
loop_
_entity.id
_entity.type
_entity.pdbx_description
1 polymer ?
#
loop_
_entity_poly.entity_id
_entity_poly.type
_entity_poly.pdbx_seq_one_letter_code
_entity_poly.pdbx_strand_id
1 'polypeptide(L)'
;MERKLDPYTLLLLAIKKQVFIDVQVAEMINSAKQDIHTGSIASKMEEAQFLKWSKDGNSDEGLSKRLGLNKAGDNLFESPMWGTWSVYVESLLKDPYESLVLVLKRTGSHEVDAVRMVNTAKLDSRTKSIAENMEELQFQKWLADGKKPRGNLQST
;
A
#
# COMPACT_ATOMS: atom_id res chain seq x y z
N MET A 1 35.13 -4.27 -4.94
CA MET A 1 34.26 -4.19 -6.13
C MET A 1 33.02 -3.38 -5.76
N GLU A 2 32.86 -2.19 -6.33
CA GLU A 2 31.60 -1.44 -6.22
C GLU A 2 30.51 -2.21 -6.98
N ARG A 3 29.39 -2.55 -6.32
CA ARG A 3 28.22 -3.05 -7.05
C ARG A 3 27.70 -1.90 -7.92
N LYS A 4 27.74 -2.07 -9.24
CA LYS A 4 27.09 -1.15 -10.18
C LYS A 4 25.59 -1.16 -9.90
N LEU A 5 25.05 -0.02 -9.46
CA LEU A 5 23.62 0.17 -9.27
C LEU A 5 22.92 0.12 -10.63
N ASP A 6 21.70 -0.42 -10.68
CA ASP A 6 20.92 -0.41 -11.91
C ASP A 6 20.50 1.03 -12.29
N PRO A 7 20.24 1.31 -13.58
CA PRO A 7 19.94 2.67 -14.04
C PRO A 7 18.72 3.32 -13.36
N TYR A 8 17.71 2.55 -12.97
CA TYR A 8 16.50 3.09 -12.35
C TYR A 8 16.76 3.47 -10.89
N THR A 9 17.53 2.66 -10.15
CA THR A 9 18.02 3.04 -8.83
C THR A 9 18.86 4.32 -8.87
N LEU A 10 19.73 4.48 -9.87
CA LEU A 10 20.48 5.73 -10.04
C LEU A 10 19.58 6.94 -10.29
N LEU A 11 18.58 6.79 -11.15
CA LEU A 11 17.61 7.85 -11.44
C LEU A 11 16.80 8.24 -10.19
N LEU A 12 16.33 7.26 -9.41
CA LEU A 12 15.64 7.52 -8.13
C LEU A 12 16.53 8.29 -7.16
N LEU A 13 17.80 7.90 -7.01
CA LEU A 13 18.73 8.61 -6.13
C LEU A 13 18.98 10.05 -6.62
N ALA A 14 19.06 10.26 -7.93
CA ALA A 14 19.21 11.60 -8.50
C ALA A 14 17.98 12.47 -8.24
N ILE A 15 16.77 11.92 -8.37
CA ILE A 15 15.51 12.61 -8.05
C ILE A 15 15.45 12.94 -6.56
N LYS A 16 15.69 11.97 -5.67
CA LYS A 16 15.63 12.21 -4.21
C LYS A 16 16.64 13.25 -3.72
N LYS A 17 17.78 13.42 -4.42
CA LYS A 17 18.75 14.50 -4.14
C LYS A 17 18.18 15.90 -4.39
N GLN A 18 17.14 16.03 -5.22
CA GLN A 18 16.41 17.29 -5.45
C GLN A 18 15.36 17.59 -4.36
N VAL A 19 15.52 17.01 -3.16
CA VAL A 19 14.64 17.23 -1.98
C VAL A 19 13.23 16.64 -2.13
N PHE A 20 13.01 15.74 -3.09
CA PHE A 20 11.75 15.00 -3.18
C PHE A 20 11.63 13.93 -2.08
N ILE A 21 10.53 13.96 -1.34
CA ILE A 21 10.19 12.94 -0.32
C ILE A 21 9.48 11.73 -0.94
N ASP A 22 9.41 10.61 -0.21
CA ASP A 22 8.88 9.33 -0.73
C ASP A 22 7.48 9.47 -1.37
N VAL A 23 6.57 10.21 -0.74
CA VAL A 23 5.21 10.43 -1.29
C VAL A 23 5.24 11.18 -2.62
N GLN A 24 6.07 12.21 -2.76
CA GLN A 24 6.17 12.98 -4.01
C GLN A 24 6.77 12.15 -5.15
N VAL A 25 7.77 11.31 -4.83
CA VAL A 25 8.36 10.40 -5.82
C VAL A 25 7.33 9.34 -6.24
N ALA A 26 6.59 8.77 -5.29
CA ALA A 26 5.55 7.79 -5.58
C ALA A 26 4.40 8.38 -6.41
N GLU A 27 3.95 9.60 -6.11
CA GLU A 27 2.96 10.33 -6.90
C GLU A 27 3.43 10.54 -8.35
N MET A 28 4.66 11.04 -8.52
CA MET A 28 5.25 11.25 -9.85
C MET A 28 5.34 9.94 -10.66
N ILE A 29 5.75 8.85 -10.02
CA ILE A 29 5.79 7.52 -10.65
C ILE A 29 4.38 7.07 -11.03
N ASN A 30 3.40 7.19 -10.14
CA ASN A 30 2.01 6.82 -10.42
C ASN A 30 1.42 7.62 -11.58
N SER A 31 1.67 8.92 -11.66
CA SER A 31 1.24 9.75 -12.79
C SER A 31 1.91 9.32 -14.09
N ALA A 32 3.23 9.09 -14.08
CA ALA A 32 3.96 8.64 -15.26
C ALA A 32 3.55 7.22 -15.72
N LYS A 33 3.09 6.36 -14.80
CA LYS A 33 2.54 5.03 -15.15
C LYS A 33 1.29 5.10 -16.03
N GLN A 34 0.52 6.18 -15.96
CA GLN A 34 -0.72 6.34 -16.74
C GLN A 34 -0.47 6.81 -18.18
N ASP A 35 0.74 7.29 -18.47
CA ASP A 35 1.09 7.78 -19.80
C ASP A 35 1.68 6.67 -20.68
N ILE A 36 1.23 6.61 -21.94
CA ILE A 36 1.57 5.52 -22.86
C ILE A 36 3.06 5.48 -23.25
N HIS A 37 3.77 6.62 -23.17
CA HIS A 37 5.17 6.72 -23.57
C HIS A 37 6.12 6.50 -22.38
N THR A 38 5.69 6.88 -21.18
CA THR A 38 6.52 6.83 -19.97
C THR A 38 6.17 5.67 -19.03
N GLY A 39 5.05 4.99 -19.24
CA GLY A 39 4.55 3.97 -18.31
C GLY A 39 5.48 2.77 -18.08
N SER A 40 6.17 2.30 -19.13
CA SER A 40 7.15 1.20 -18.98
C SER A 40 8.37 1.61 -18.14
N ILE A 41 8.82 2.86 -18.30
CA ILE A 41 9.95 3.41 -17.52
C ILE A 41 9.50 3.60 -16.07
N ALA A 42 8.33 4.19 -15.87
CA ALA A 42 7.77 4.44 -14.55
C ALA A 42 7.53 3.14 -13.76
N SER A 43 7.09 2.07 -14.42
CA SER A 43 6.94 0.75 -13.77
C SER A 43 8.27 0.20 -13.26
N LYS A 44 9.34 0.31 -14.06
CA LYS A 44 10.70 -0.09 -13.61
C LYS A 44 11.25 0.79 -12.50
N MET A 45 10.87 2.08 -12.50
CA MET A 45 11.19 2.98 -11.39
C MET A 45 10.46 2.60 -10.11
N GLU A 46 9.20 2.17 -10.19
CA GLU A 46 8.44 1.66 -9.04
C GLU A 46 9.10 0.41 -8.44
N GLU A 47 9.47 -0.55 -9.28
CA GLU A 47 10.21 -1.76 -8.84
C GLU A 47 11.52 -1.38 -8.13
N ALA A 48 12.30 -0.47 -8.71
CA ALA A 48 13.52 0.03 -8.09
C ALA A 48 13.25 0.76 -6.77
N GLN A 49 12.13 1.48 -6.68
CA GLN A 49 11.70 2.19 -5.48
C GLN A 49 11.34 1.20 -4.36
N PHE A 50 10.65 0.10 -4.68
CA PHE A 50 10.31 -0.96 -3.73
C PHE A 50 11.56 -1.71 -3.26
N LEU A 51 12.46 -2.07 -4.19
CA LEU A 51 13.75 -2.67 -3.85
C LEU A 51 14.56 -1.77 -2.92
N LYS A 52 14.54 -0.46 -3.15
CA LYS A 52 15.22 0.51 -2.28
C LYS A 52 14.57 0.57 -0.91
N TRP A 53 13.24 0.68 -0.82
CA TRP A 53 12.54 0.70 0.46
C TRP A 53 12.81 -0.58 1.28
N SER A 54 12.79 -1.74 0.62
CA SER A 54 13.11 -3.03 1.22
C SER A 54 14.55 -3.08 1.75
N LYS A 55 15.54 -2.68 0.94
CA LYS A 55 16.97 -2.64 1.34
C LYS A 55 17.24 -1.69 2.49
N ASP A 56 16.51 -0.59 2.57
CA ASP A 56 16.61 0.39 3.65
C ASP A 56 15.93 -0.07 4.95
N GLY A 57 15.39 -1.31 4.97
CA GLY A 57 14.74 -1.88 6.14
C GLY A 57 13.42 -1.20 6.48
N ASN A 58 12.75 -0.60 5.49
CA ASN A 58 11.50 0.11 5.75
C ASN A 58 10.39 -0.88 6.08
N SER A 59 9.88 -0.78 7.31
CA SER A 59 8.64 -1.45 7.66
C SER A 59 7.49 -0.88 6.84
N ASP A 60 6.53 -1.74 6.56
CA ASP A 60 5.21 -1.40 6.03
C ASP A 60 4.58 -0.26 6.83
N GLU A 61 4.71 -0.25 8.16
CA GLU A 61 4.24 0.86 9.02
C GLU A 61 4.99 2.18 8.75
N GLY A 62 6.32 2.16 8.74
CA GLY A 62 7.11 3.38 8.54
C GLY A 62 6.84 4.00 7.18
N LEU A 63 6.69 3.16 6.16
CA LEU A 63 6.35 3.59 4.82
C LEU A 63 4.92 4.16 4.75
N SER A 64 3.92 3.54 5.40
CA SER A 64 2.55 4.05 5.37
C SER A 64 2.45 5.49 5.87
N LYS A 65 3.23 5.84 6.91
CA LYS A 65 3.33 7.21 7.44
C LYS A 65 4.01 8.16 6.44
N ARG A 66 5.10 7.73 5.79
CA ARG A 66 5.80 8.56 4.79
C ARG A 66 4.98 8.78 3.53
N LEU A 67 4.10 7.85 3.19
CA LEU A 67 3.12 7.97 2.13
C LEU A 67 1.82 8.69 2.57
N GLY A 68 1.75 9.13 3.84
CA GLY A 68 0.62 9.91 4.36
C GLY A 68 -0.68 9.12 4.60
N LEU A 69 -0.65 7.79 4.53
CA LEU A 69 -1.84 6.94 4.64
C LEU A 69 -2.49 7.00 6.02
N ASN A 70 -1.70 7.23 7.07
CA ASN A 70 -2.20 7.39 8.43
C ASN A 70 -3.05 8.66 8.63
N LYS A 71 -3.08 9.58 7.67
CA LYS A 71 -3.88 10.80 7.69
C LYS A 71 -5.12 10.75 6.79
N ALA A 72 -5.28 9.68 6.00
CA ALA A 72 -6.34 9.59 5.00
C ALA A 72 -7.73 9.31 5.61
N GLY A 73 -7.78 8.79 6.84
CA GLY A 73 -9.04 8.47 7.53
C GLY A 73 -9.88 7.49 6.72
N ASP A 74 -11.18 7.79 6.58
CA ASP A 74 -12.13 6.96 5.84
C ASP A 74 -11.86 6.92 4.32
N ASN A 75 -11.14 7.92 3.79
CA ASN A 75 -10.79 8.02 2.38
C ASN A 75 -9.50 7.25 2.02
N LEU A 76 -9.00 6.41 2.93
CA LEU A 76 -7.76 5.65 2.75
C LEU A 76 -7.72 4.91 1.41
N PHE A 77 -8.79 4.19 1.07
CA PHE A 77 -8.84 3.35 -0.14
C PHE A 77 -8.99 4.15 -1.44
N GLU A 78 -9.37 5.43 -1.35
CA GLU A 78 -9.39 6.34 -2.50
C GLU A 78 -7.99 6.90 -2.82
N SER A 79 -7.05 6.80 -1.87
CA SER A 79 -5.69 7.31 -2.06
C SER A 79 -4.91 6.44 -3.05
N PRO A 80 -4.31 7.02 -4.11
CA PRO A 80 -3.39 6.28 -4.98
C PRO A 80 -2.19 5.69 -4.20
N MET A 81 -1.81 6.32 -3.09
CA MET A 81 -0.73 5.83 -2.22
C MET A 81 -1.10 4.52 -1.51
N TRP A 82 -2.39 4.24 -1.33
CA TRP A 82 -2.84 2.95 -0.81
C TRP A 82 -2.45 1.83 -1.76
N GLY A 83 -2.67 2.01 -3.06
CA GLY A 83 -2.27 1.05 -4.09
C GLY A 83 -0.76 0.81 -4.07
N THR A 84 0.04 1.88 -4.10
CA THR A 84 1.51 1.78 -4.04
C THR A 84 2.01 1.07 -2.78
N TRP A 85 1.44 1.41 -1.62
CA TRP A 85 1.80 0.77 -0.35
C TRP A 85 1.38 -0.70 -0.31
N SER A 86 0.18 -1.04 -0.77
CA SER A 86 -0.34 -2.41 -0.74
C SER A 86 0.52 -3.33 -1.62
N VAL A 87 0.86 -2.89 -2.84
CA VAL A 87 1.75 -3.66 -3.72
C VAL A 87 3.15 -3.80 -3.10
N TYR A 88 3.67 -2.77 -2.43
CA TYR A 88 4.91 -2.89 -1.68
C TYR A 88 4.81 -3.93 -0.56
N VAL A 89 3.73 -3.93 0.24
CA VAL A 89 3.50 -4.90 1.30
C VAL A 89 3.43 -6.33 0.75
N GLU A 90 2.70 -6.55 -0.34
CA GLU A 90 2.64 -7.83 -1.04
C GLU A 90 4.03 -8.27 -1.53
N SER A 91 4.85 -7.34 -2.04
CA SER A 91 6.22 -7.64 -2.47
C SER A 91 7.13 -8.11 -1.33
N LEU A 92 6.78 -7.79 -0.08
CA LEU A 92 7.45 -8.31 1.11
C LEU A 92 6.91 -9.68 1.56
N LEU A 93 6.03 -10.30 0.77
CA LEU A 93 5.30 -11.53 1.11
C LEU A 93 4.50 -11.39 2.41
N LYS A 94 4.01 -10.18 2.67
CA LYS A 94 3.13 -9.86 3.80
C LYS A 94 1.72 -9.63 3.32
N ASP A 95 0.77 -9.88 4.22
CA ASP A 95 -0.64 -9.62 3.99
C ASP A 95 -0.95 -8.11 4.19
N PRO A 96 -1.51 -7.42 3.18
CA PRO A 96 -1.90 -6.02 3.29
C PRO A 96 -2.98 -5.72 4.33
N TYR A 97 -3.94 -6.63 4.55
CA TYR A 97 -4.98 -6.48 5.55
C TYR A 97 -4.40 -6.56 6.97
N GLU A 98 -3.52 -7.52 7.23
CA GLU A 98 -2.78 -7.60 8.50
C GLU A 98 -1.96 -6.32 8.75
N SER A 99 -1.25 -5.86 7.72
CA SER A 99 -0.44 -4.64 7.80
C SER A 99 -1.31 -3.42 8.08
N LEU A 100 -2.50 -3.33 7.48
CA LEU A 100 -3.49 -2.27 7.75
C LEU A 100 -3.94 -2.29 9.21
N VAL A 101 -4.29 -3.48 9.74
CA VAL A 101 -4.68 -3.64 11.15
C VAL A 101 -3.57 -3.19 12.09
N LEU A 102 -2.30 -3.51 11.78
CA LEU A 102 -1.14 -3.08 12.56
C LEU A 102 -0.97 -1.55 12.55
N VAL A 103 -1.10 -0.93 11.37
CA VAL A 103 -1.03 0.53 11.22
C VAL A 103 -2.13 1.21 12.04
N LEU A 104 -3.37 0.73 11.94
CA LEU A 104 -4.52 1.28 12.66
C LEU A 104 -4.41 1.10 14.19
N LYS A 105 -3.90 -0.04 14.67
CA LYS A 105 -3.67 -0.26 16.10
C LYS A 105 -2.75 0.78 16.74
N ARG A 106 -1.77 1.29 15.99
CA ARG A 106 -0.84 2.32 16.47
C ARG A 106 -1.44 3.72 16.48
N THR A 107 -2.52 3.97 15.74
CA THR A 107 -3.30 5.23 15.82
C THR A 107 -4.36 5.20 16.92
N GLY A 108 -4.41 4.15 17.74
CA GLY A 108 -5.41 3.97 18.79
C GLY A 108 -6.69 3.28 18.32
N SER A 109 -6.71 2.82 17.07
CA SER A 109 -7.84 2.12 16.47
C SER A 109 -7.80 0.62 16.77
N HIS A 110 -8.92 -0.07 16.69
CA HIS A 110 -9.05 -1.51 16.90
C HIS A 110 -9.27 -2.24 15.56
N GLU A 111 -9.15 -3.57 15.57
CA GLU A 111 -9.42 -4.40 14.38
C GLU A 111 -10.81 -4.15 13.79
N VAL A 112 -11.81 -3.83 14.64
CA VAL A 112 -13.17 -3.45 14.20
C VAL A 112 -13.20 -2.20 13.32
N ASP A 113 -12.22 -1.30 13.46
CA ASP A 113 -12.11 -0.12 12.60
C ASP A 113 -11.68 -0.53 11.19
N ALA A 114 -10.73 -1.47 11.06
CA ALA A 114 -10.34 -2.02 9.76
C ALA A 114 -11.52 -2.69 9.06
N VAL A 115 -12.31 -3.49 9.79
CA VAL A 115 -13.54 -4.12 9.26
C VAL A 115 -14.54 -3.08 8.77
N ARG A 116 -14.78 -2.03 9.56
CA ARG A 116 -15.70 -0.94 9.18
C ARG A 116 -15.22 -0.21 7.93
N MET A 117 -13.92 0.11 7.87
CA MET A 117 -13.31 0.79 6.72
C MET A 117 -13.47 -0.05 5.45
N VAL A 118 -13.15 -1.35 5.51
CA VAL A 118 -13.33 -2.27 4.37
C VAL A 118 -14.80 -2.35 3.95
N ASN A 119 -15.72 -2.52 4.89
CA ASN A 119 -17.16 -2.57 4.59
C ASN A 119 -17.68 -1.27 3.97
N THR A 120 -17.18 -0.11 4.41
CA THR A 120 -17.54 1.19 3.84
C THR A 120 -17.02 1.30 2.40
N ALA A 121 -15.78 0.90 2.16
CA ALA A 121 -15.16 0.92 0.84
C ALA A 121 -15.83 -0.03 -0.17
N LYS A 122 -16.53 -1.08 0.29
CA LYS A 122 -17.36 -1.94 -0.57
C LYS A 122 -18.58 -1.21 -1.15
N LEU A 123 -19.04 -0.13 -0.50
CA LEU A 123 -20.22 0.63 -0.92
C LEU A 123 -19.92 1.61 -2.07
N ASP A 124 -18.65 1.99 -2.25
CA ASP A 124 -18.22 2.86 -3.35
C ASP A 124 -17.67 2.02 -4.51
N SER A 125 -18.25 2.21 -5.70
CA SER A 125 -17.84 1.50 -6.92
C SER A 125 -16.35 1.66 -7.28
N ARG A 126 -15.72 2.78 -6.89
CA ARG A 126 -14.31 3.09 -7.16
C ARG A 126 -13.38 2.24 -6.31
N THR A 127 -13.79 1.88 -5.09
CA THR A 127 -12.97 1.15 -4.12
C THR A 127 -13.44 -0.29 -3.88
N LYS A 128 -14.62 -0.66 -4.42
CA LYS A 128 -15.27 -1.95 -4.18
C LYS A 128 -14.36 -3.15 -4.41
N SER A 129 -13.69 -3.22 -5.55
CA SER A 129 -12.83 -4.38 -5.89
C SER A 129 -11.66 -4.52 -4.91
N ILE A 130 -11.06 -3.41 -4.49
CA ILE A 130 -9.97 -3.40 -3.50
C ILE A 130 -10.50 -3.88 -2.15
N ALA A 131 -11.69 -3.41 -1.76
CA ALA A 131 -12.30 -3.76 -0.49
C ALA A 131 -12.74 -5.24 -0.43
N GLU A 132 -13.26 -5.79 -1.53
CA GLU A 132 -13.58 -7.23 -1.64
C GLU A 132 -12.32 -8.09 -1.53
N ASN A 133 -11.19 -7.69 -2.13
CA ASN A 133 -9.92 -8.39 -1.95
C ASN A 133 -9.45 -8.36 -0.48
N MET A 134 -9.60 -7.23 0.21
CA MET A 134 -9.26 -7.09 1.64
C MET A 134 -10.15 -7.95 2.54
N GLU A 135 -11.44 -8.04 2.23
CA GLU A 135 -12.38 -8.92 2.92
C GLU A 135 -12.01 -10.40 2.73
N GLU A 136 -11.60 -10.81 1.53
CA GLU A 136 -11.11 -12.17 1.28
C GLU A 136 -9.86 -12.49 2.12
N LEU A 137 -8.86 -11.59 2.14
CA LEU A 137 -7.66 -11.74 2.97
C LEU A 137 -8.01 -11.87 4.47
N GLN A 138 -8.97 -11.06 4.93
CA GLN A 138 -9.49 -11.17 6.30
C GLN A 138 -10.12 -12.54 6.57
N PHE A 139 -10.95 -13.05 5.66
CA PHE A 139 -11.57 -14.38 5.80
C PHE A 139 -10.53 -15.49 5.85
N GLN A 140 -9.54 -15.47 4.96
CA GLN A 140 -8.44 -16.43 4.94
C GLN A 140 -7.68 -16.43 6.26
N LYS A 141 -7.40 -15.24 6.81
CA LYS A 141 -6.76 -15.10 8.12
C LYS A 141 -7.59 -15.67 9.26
N TRP A 142 -8.90 -15.38 9.29
CA TRP A 142 -9.79 -15.94 10.31
C TRP A 142 -9.85 -17.47 10.26
N LEU A 143 -9.91 -18.06 9.06
CA LEU A 143 -9.86 -19.51 8.87
C LEU A 143 -8.54 -20.09 9.40
N ALA A 144 -7.41 -19.46 9.09
CA ALA A 144 -6.09 -19.87 9.58
C ALA A 144 -5.99 -19.79 11.12
N ASP A 145 -6.62 -18.78 11.73
CA ASP A 145 -6.67 -18.58 13.19
C ASP A 145 -7.71 -19.48 13.89
N GLY A 146 -8.47 -20.31 13.16
CA GLY A 146 -9.59 -21.09 13.71
C GLY A 146 -10.75 -20.23 14.22
N LYS A 147 -10.81 -18.96 13.80
CA LYS A 147 -11.85 -18.00 14.17
C LYS A 147 -13.00 -18.11 13.19
N LYS A 148 -14.24 -18.10 13.71
CA LYS A 148 -15.40 -17.88 12.86
C LYS A 148 -15.38 -16.43 12.36
N PRO A 149 -15.80 -16.19 11.11
CA PRO A 149 -15.93 -14.83 10.65
C PRO A 149 -16.84 -14.03 11.56
N ARG A 150 -16.35 -12.88 12.04
CA ARG A 150 -17.17 -11.92 12.78
C ARG A 150 -17.96 -11.13 11.74
N GLY A 151 -19.02 -11.76 11.26
CA GLY A 151 -19.81 -11.29 10.14
C GLY A 151 -20.43 -9.92 10.38
N ASN A 152 -20.63 -9.22 9.27
CA ASN A 152 -21.76 -8.37 8.93
C ASN A 152 -21.64 -8.17 7.39
N LEU A 153 -22.62 -8.42 6.51
CA LEU A 153 -24.04 -8.75 6.58
C LEU A 153 -24.37 -9.45 5.25
N GLN A 154 -25.25 -10.45 5.28
CA GLN A 154 -26.10 -10.70 4.11
C GLN A 154 -26.85 -9.40 3.86
N SER A 155 -26.68 -8.83 2.67
CA SER A 155 -27.58 -7.80 2.17
C SER A 155 -29.00 -8.37 2.18
N THR A 156 -29.81 -7.89 3.12
CA THR A 156 -31.25 -7.72 2.90
C THR A 156 -31.47 -6.70 1.79
#